data_AF-A0A7W0YSA3-F1
#
_entry.id   AF-A0A7W0YSA3-F1
#
_cell.length_a   1.000
_cell.length_b   1.000
_cell.length_c   1.000
_cell.angle_alpha   90.00
_cell.angle_beta   90.00
_cell.angle_gamma   90.00
#
_symmetry.space_group_name_H-M   'P 1'
#
loop_
_entity.id
_entity.type
_entity.pdbx_description
1 polymer ?
#
loop_
_entity_poly.entity_id
_entity_poly.type
_entity_poly.pdbx_seq_one_letter_code
_entity_poly.pdbx_strand_id
1 'polypeptide(L)' 'MKLEGRMLRTFAATLLTFGVLSACSDDDPPSGNNSVNPPSGLAVTATSSTTARVTFTAVSGASSYIVQRATGAGAFATVG' A
#
# COMPACT_ATOMS: atom_id res chain seq x y z
N MET A 1 60.27 -10.76 4.10
CA MET A 1 61.18 -9.70 3.62
C MET A 1 60.61 -9.12 2.33
N LYS A 2 60.28 -7.83 2.36
CA LYS A 2 60.18 -6.84 1.25
C LYS A 2 59.62 -7.23 -0.13
N LEU A 3 58.58 -6.48 -0.53
CA LEU A 3 58.41 -5.90 -1.87
C LEU A 3 57.56 -4.61 -1.67
N GLU A 4 58.15 -3.43 -1.42
CA GLU A 4 58.56 -2.40 -2.40
C GLU A 4 57.39 -2.12 -3.40
N GLY A 5 56.73 -0.96 -3.49
CA GLY A 5 57.19 0.42 -3.33
C GLY A 5 57.08 1.15 -4.67
N ARG A 6 55.89 1.65 -5.05
CA ARG A 6 55.65 2.66 -6.13
C ARG A 6 54.16 3.02 -6.22
N MET A 7 53.68 3.95 -5.41
CA MET A 7 52.43 4.65 -5.71
C MET A 7 52.73 6.14 -5.81
N LEU A 8 53.07 6.52 -7.03
CA LEU A 8 53.42 7.88 -7.43
C LEU A 8 52.13 8.70 -7.54
N ARG A 9 51.87 9.49 -6.51
CA ARG A 9 51.51 10.92 -6.57
C ARG A 9 50.82 11.40 -7.86
N THR A 10 49.52 11.67 -7.79
CA THR A 10 48.95 12.85 -8.47
C THR A 10 47.94 13.52 -7.56
N PHE A 11 48.31 14.73 -7.15
CA PHE A 11 47.52 15.67 -6.37
C PHE A 11 46.51 16.41 -7.26
N ALA A 12 45.35 16.69 -6.65
CA ALA A 12 44.57 17.91 -6.78
C ALA A 12 43.70 18.18 -8.04
N ALA A 13 42.42 18.35 -7.70
CA ALA A 13 41.51 19.40 -8.17
C ALA A 13 40.86 19.25 -9.56
N THR A 14 39.53 19.07 -9.57
CA THR A 14 38.58 20.08 -10.05
C THR A 14 37.16 19.67 -9.65
N LEU A 15 36.55 20.44 -8.74
CA LEU A 15 35.10 20.50 -8.52
C LEU A 15 34.43 21.11 -9.75
N LEU A 16 33.44 20.43 -10.35
CA LEU A 16 32.41 21.05 -11.20
C LEU A 16 31.11 20.23 -11.08
N THR A 17 30.34 20.61 -10.05
CA THR A 17 28.89 20.79 -10.01
C THR A 17 27.98 20.04 -11.01
N PHE A 18 27.13 19.19 -10.42
CA PHE A 18 25.67 19.15 -10.57
C PHE A 18 25.10 19.21 -11.99
N GLY A 19 24.98 18.04 -12.63
CA GLY A 19 24.02 17.78 -13.70
C GLY A 19 22.85 16.99 -13.15
N VAL A 20 21.77 17.69 -12.83
CA VAL A 20 20.46 17.23 -12.36
C VAL A 20 20.15 15.74 -12.59
N LEU A 21 19.89 15.02 -11.48
CA LEU A 21 19.00 13.86 -11.55
C LEU A 21 17.72 14.39 -12.19
N SER A 22 17.43 13.99 -13.42
CA SER A 22 16.12 14.18 -14.04
C SER A 22 15.14 13.60 -13.04
N ALA A 23 14.46 14.54 -12.38
CA ALA A 23 13.51 14.29 -11.34
C ALA A 23 12.60 13.17 -11.82
N CYS A 24 12.47 12.14 -10.98
CA CYS A 24 11.29 11.33 -11.01
C CYS A 24 10.13 12.31 -10.81
N SER A 25 9.58 12.84 -11.91
CA SER A 25 8.24 13.39 -11.93
C SER A 25 7.32 12.19 -11.76
N ASP A 26 7.34 11.65 -10.53
CA ASP A 26 6.24 10.90 -9.93
C ASP A 26 5.16 11.94 -9.61
N ASP A 27 4.70 12.61 -10.69
CA ASP A 27 3.46 13.35 -10.69
C ASP A 27 2.40 12.26 -10.81
N ASP A 28 2.24 11.46 -9.75
CA ASP A 28 1.04 10.66 -9.59
C ASP A 28 -0.03 11.72 -9.29
N PRO A 29 -0.91 12.08 -10.26
CA PRO A 29 -2.05 12.92 -9.93
C PRO A 29 -2.76 12.23 -8.76
N PRO A 30 -3.38 12.95 -7.81
CA PRO A 30 -4.15 12.30 -6.75
C PRO A 30 -5.09 11.32 -7.44
N SER A 31 -4.77 10.02 -7.36
CA SER A 31 -5.49 8.97 -8.03
C SER A 31 -6.81 8.98 -7.31
N GLY A 32 -7.82 9.62 -7.93
CA GLY A 32 -9.04 10.11 -7.30
C GLY A 32 -9.54 9.08 -6.30
N ASN A 33 -9.13 9.27 -5.05
CA ASN A 33 -9.31 8.24 -4.07
C ASN A 33 -10.76 8.43 -3.65
N ASN A 34 -11.63 7.60 -4.20
CA ASN A 34 -12.94 7.35 -3.62
C ASN A 34 -12.71 6.59 -2.29
N SER A 35 -11.90 7.18 -1.41
CA SER A 35 -11.46 6.69 -0.13
C SER A 35 -12.60 6.94 0.84
N VAL A 36 -13.66 6.18 0.65
CA VAL A 36 -14.74 6.04 1.61
C VAL A 36 -14.15 5.30 2.81
N ASN A 37 -14.41 5.78 4.02
CA ASN A 37 -13.97 5.10 5.24
C ASN A 37 -14.49 3.66 5.27
N PRO A 38 -13.76 2.71 5.88
CA PRO A 38 -14.30 1.36 6.06
C PRO A 38 -15.54 1.39 6.97
N PRO A 39 -16.53 0.50 6.75
CA PRO A 39 -17.66 0.35 7.66
C PRO A 39 -17.20 -0.09 9.05
N SER A 40 -17.82 0.46 10.08
CA SER A 40 -17.56 0.10 11.48
C SER A 40 -18.72 -0.70 12.08
N GLY A 41 -18.51 -1.28 13.26
CA GLY A 41 -19.58 -1.94 14.02
C GLY A 41 -20.12 -3.20 13.34
N LEU A 42 -19.28 -3.92 12.61
CA LEU A 42 -19.66 -5.18 11.98
C LEU A 42 -20.09 -6.20 13.04
N ALA A 43 -21.31 -6.69 12.92
CA ALA A 43 -21.86 -7.77 13.73
C ALA A 43 -22.57 -8.78 12.83
N VAL A 44 -22.51 -10.05 13.24
CA VAL A 44 -23.13 -11.17 12.51
C VAL A 44 -23.89 -12.03 13.51
N THR A 45 -25.16 -12.28 13.22
CA THR A 45 -26.03 -13.14 14.05
C THR A 45 -26.62 -14.25 13.18
N ALA A 46 -26.39 -15.51 13.53
CA ALA A 46 -27.07 -16.63 12.89
C ALA A 46 -28.57 -16.57 13.23
N THR A 47 -29.43 -16.59 12.21
CA THR A 47 -30.89 -16.62 12.36
C THR A 47 -31.46 -18.02 12.07
N SER A 48 -30.66 -18.90 11.49
CA SER A 48 -30.95 -20.31 11.21
C SER A 48 -29.62 -21.08 11.04
N SER A 49 -29.68 -22.39 10.83
CA SER A 49 -28.53 -23.22 10.45
C SER A 49 -27.89 -22.80 9.12
N THR A 50 -28.64 -22.11 8.25
CA THR A 50 -28.19 -21.71 6.90
C THR A 50 -28.32 -20.21 6.63
N THR A 51 -28.69 -19.42 7.63
CA THR A 51 -28.93 -17.97 7.46
C THR A 51 -28.26 -17.18 8.57
N ALA A 52 -27.60 -16.09 8.18
CA ALA A 52 -27.02 -15.12 9.10
C ALA A 52 -27.40 -13.71 8.68
N ARG A 53 -27.69 -12.87 9.67
CA ARG A 53 -27.90 -11.44 9.48
C ARG A 53 -26.59 -10.71 9.75
N VAL A 54 -26.18 -9.87 8.79
CA VAL A 54 -25.01 -8.99 8.90
C VAL A 54 -25.49 -7.57 9.11
N THR A 55 -24.91 -6.86 10.08
CA THR A 55 -25.20 -5.45 10.36
C THR A 55 -23.90 -4.68 10.54
N PHE A 56 -23.88 -3.42 10.09
CA PHE A 56 -22.75 -2.51 10.21
C PHE A 56 -23.25 -1.06 10.16
N THR A 57 -22.42 -0.12 10.59
CA THR A 57 -22.69 1.31 10.47
C THR A 57 -22.48 1.76 9.02
N ALA A 58 -23.49 2.40 8.43
CA ALA A 58 -23.38 2.95 7.09
C ALA A 58 -22.35 4.08 7.04
N VAL A 59 -21.57 4.12 5.96
CA VAL A 59 -20.55 5.14 5.71
C VAL A 59 -21.10 6.19 4.74
N SER A 60 -20.93 7.47 5.12
CA SER A 60 -21.28 8.58 4.25
C SER A 60 -20.44 8.56 2.97
N GLY A 61 -21.07 8.77 1.81
CA GLY A 61 -20.41 8.71 0.51
C GLY A 61 -20.19 7.29 -0.04
N ALA A 62 -20.57 6.23 0.67
CA ALA A 62 -20.57 4.88 0.12
C ALA A 62 -21.70 4.71 -0.91
N SER A 63 -21.36 4.32 -2.14
CA SER A 63 -22.37 4.00 -3.17
C SER A 63 -22.94 2.58 -3.01
N SER A 64 -22.15 1.65 -2.45
CA SER A 64 -22.54 0.25 -2.26
C SER A 64 -21.66 -0.41 -1.19
N TYR A 65 -22.04 -1.63 -0.78
CA TYR A 65 -21.27 -2.48 0.11
C TYR A 65 -21.11 -3.86 -0.51
N ILE A 66 -19.91 -4.43 -0.40
CA ILE A 66 -19.63 -5.81 -0.82
C ILE A 66 -19.53 -6.66 0.43
N VAL A 67 -20.40 -7.67 0.55
CA VAL A 67 -20.32 -8.65 1.63
C VAL A 67 -19.44 -9.80 1.17
N GLN A 68 -18.41 -10.11 1.95
CA GLN A 68 -17.55 -11.27 1.71
C GLN A 68 -17.54 -12.18 2.93
N ARG A 69 -17.32 -13.48 2.70
CA ARG A 69 -17.24 -14.50 3.75
C ARG A 69 -16.07 -15.42 3.50
N ALA A 70 -15.41 -15.83 4.59
CA ALA A 70 -14.42 -16.90 4.63
C ALA A 70 -14.84 -17.95 5.68
N THR A 71 -14.41 -19.20 5.47
CA THR A 71 -14.53 -20.26 6.48
C THR A 71 -13.20 -20.39 7.20
N GLY A 72 -13.19 -20.28 8.54
CA GLY A 72 -11.96 -20.31 9.33
C GLY A 72 -11.00 -19.18 8.95
N ALA A 73 -9.69 -19.50 8.84
CA ALA A 73 -8.66 -18.57 8.37
C ALA A 73 -8.50 -18.54 6.83
N GLY A 74 -9.50 -19.02 6.09
CA GLY A 74 -9.48 -19.07 4.64
C GLY A 74 -9.55 -17.70 3.96
N ALA A 75 -9.47 -17.70 2.63
CA ALA A 75 -9.65 -16.50 1.82
C ALA A 75 -11.13 -16.07 1.78
N PHE A 76 -11.36 -14.76 1.76
CA PHE A 76 -12.69 -14.19 1.61
C PHE A 76 -13.17 -14.27 0.16
N ALA A 77 -14.45 -14.58 -0.02
CA ALA A 77 -15.13 -14.54 -1.31
C ALA A 77 -16.45 -13.76 -1.19
N THR A 78 -16.83 -13.06 -2.26
CA THR A 78 -18.09 -12.31 -2.34
C THR A 78 -19.28 -13.23 -2.16
N VAL A 79 -20.21 -12.82 -1.30
CA VAL A 79 -21.52 -13.45 -1.15
C VAL A 79 -22.44 -12.89 -2.23
N GLY A 80 -22.96 -13.78 -3.09
CA GLY A 80 -23.86 -13.45 -4.19
C GLY A 80 -25.33 -13.47 -3.81
#